data_AF-K0NNB6-F1
#
_entry.id   AF-K0NNB6-F1
#
_cell.length_a   1.000
_cell.length_b   1.000
_cell.length_c   1.000
_cell.angle_alpha   90.00
_cell.angle_beta   90.00
_cell.angle_gamma   90.00
#
_symmetry.space_group_name_H-M   'P 1'
#
loop_
_entity.id
_entity.type
_entity.pdbx_description
1 polymer ?
#
loop_
_entity_poly.entity_id
_entity_poly.type
_entity_poly.pdbx_seq_one_letter_code
_entity_poly.pdbx_strand_id
1 'polypeptide(L)'
;MYFSDTFLKKNKESVKKVLQAIEKAFVFIKENEIQAREYLPKYTGIKRDICMIAALREYGAAKEPIERINFQRNLMIKYGYIKTNTPIEHMIDYQYLSQ
;
A
#
# COMPACT_ATOMS: atom_id res chain seq x y z
N MET A 1 4.71 0.43 1.40
CA MET A 1 5.53 1.01 2.49
C MET A 1 6.90 1.35 1.93
N TYR A 2 7.57 2.36 2.50
CA TYR A 2 8.90 2.79 2.05
C TYR A 2 9.94 2.46 3.12
N PHE A 3 11.01 1.77 2.73
CA PHE A 3 12.17 1.47 3.57
C PHE A 3 13.42 1.89 2.84
N SER A 4 14.39 2.49 3.54
CA SER A 4 15.71 2.76 2.97
C SER A 4 16.51 1.46 2.81
N ASP A 5 17.41 1.40 1.82
CA ASP A 5 18.30 0.24 1.59
C ASP A 5 19.12 -0.14 2.82
N THR A 6 19.61 0.86 3.58
CA THR A 6 20.39 0.63 4.80
C THR A 6 19.55 -0.06 5.88
N PHE A 7 18.27 0.27 5.97
CA PHE A 7 17.32 -0.38 6.88
C PHE A 7 17.00 -1.81 6.42
N LEU A 8 16.74 -2.00 5.12
CA LEU A 8 16.44 -3.32 4.55
C LEU A 8 17.60 -4.30 4.74
N LYS A 9 18.84 -3.86 4.53
CA LYS A 9 20.05 -4.68 4.74
C LYS A 9 20.18 -5.17 6.19
N LYS A 10 19.83 -4.33 7.17
CA LYS A 10 19.94 -4.65 8.60
C LYS A 10 18.74 -5.44 9.14
N ASN A 11 17.55 -5.25 8.56
CA ASN A 11 16.29 -5.72 9.16
C ASN A 11 15.45 -6.60 8.23
N LYS A 12 16.07 -7.23 7.21
CA LYS A 12 15.39 -7.99 6.15
C LYS A 12 14.29 -8.92 6.67
N GLU A 13 14.60 -9.74 7.66
CA GLU A 13 13.65 -10.73 8.19
C GLU A 13 12.51 -10.09 9.00
N SER A 14 12.80 -9.01 9.76
CA SER A 14 11.75 -8.26 10.45
C SER A 14 10.81 -7.57 9.46
N VAL A 15 11.35 -7.01 8.37
CA VAL A 15 10.57 -6.36 7.31
C VAL A 15 9.64 -7.36 6.63
N LYS A 16 10.13 -8.55 6.29
CA LYS A 16 9.29 -9.64 5.75
C LYS A 16 8.13 -9.98 6.67
N LYS A 17 8.38 -10.14 7.98
CA LYS A 17 7.32 -10.46 8.96
C LYS A 17 6.25 -9.37 9.02
N VAL A 18 6.65 -8.10 8.98
CA VAL A 18 5.72 -6.97 8.95
C VAL A 18 4.89 -6.99 7.68
N LEU A 19 5.50 -7.22 6.52
CA LEU A 19 4.81 -7.28 5.24
C LEU A 19 3.83 -8.46 5.13
N GLN A 20 4.21 -9.63 5.65
CA GLN A 20 3.31 -10.78 5.77
C GLN A 20 2.11 -10.49 6.68
N ALA A 21 2.31 -9.77 7.79
CA ALA A 21 1.22 -9.35 8.65
C ALA A 21 0.28 -8.36 7.94
N ILE A 22 0.82 -7.48 7.10
CA ILE A 22 0.04 -6.57 6.27
C ILE A 22 -0.78 -7.35 5.24
N GLU A 23 -0.20 -8.32 4.53
CA GLU A 23 -0.96 -9.16 3.59
C GLU A 23 -2.17 -9.83 4.26
N LYS A 24 -1.98 -10.35 5.48
CA LYS A 24 -3.09 -10.89 6.28
C LYS A 24 -4.14 -9.83 6.61
N ALA A 25 -3.73 -8.60 6.91
CA ALA A 25 -4.66 -7.48 7.13
C ALA A 25 -5.46 -7.14 5.87
N PHE A 26 -4.85 -7.18 4.68
CA PHE A 26 -5.53 -6.99 3.40
C PHE A 26 -6.60 -8.07 3.16
N VAL A 27 -6.26 -9.34 3.44
CA VAL A 27 -7.23 -10.46 3.38
C VAL A 27 -8.38 -10.23 4.38
N PHE A 28 -8.06 -9.88 5.62
CA PHE A 28 -9.08 -9.58 6.64
C PHE A 28 -10.03 -8.45 6.20
N ILE A 29 -9.50 -7.35 5.67
CA ILE A 29 -10.31 -6.21 5.19
C ILE A 29 -11.25 -6.65 4.07
N LYS A 30 -10.75 -7.46 3.12
CA LYS A 30 -11.54 -7.97 2.00
C LYS A 30 -12.66 -8.90 2.45
N GLU A 31 -12.37 -9.80 3.39
CA GLU A 31 -13.32 -10.82 3.84
C GLU A 31 -14.28 -10.31 4.94
N ASN A 32 -13.89 -9.28 5.68
CA ASN A 32 -14.61 -8.78 6.86
C ASN A 32 -14.80 -7.26 6.82
N GLU A 33 -15.22 -6.72 5.66
CA GLU A 33 -15.23 -5.28 5.38
C GLU A 33 -15.95 -4.44 6.45
N ILE A 34 -17.12 -4.87 6.93
CA ILE A 34 -17.88 -4.19 7.99
C ILE A 34 -17.04 -4.12 9.27
N GLN A 35 -16.48 -5.25 9.72
CA GLN A 35 -15.66 -5.32 10.93
C GLN A 35 -14.38 -4.49 10.80
N ALA A 36 -13.76 -4.49 9.62
CA ALA A 36 -12.58 -3.68 9.35
C ALA A 36 -12.88 -2.17 9.49
N ARG A 37 -14.05 -1.71 9.04
CA ARG A 37 -14.47 -0.30 9.15
C ARG A 37 -14.68 0.15 10.60
N GLU A 38 -15.03 -0.75 11.52
CA GLU A 38 -15.19 -0.42 12.95
C GLU A 38 -13.90 0.08 13.60
N TYR A 39 -12.73 -0.28 13.06
CA TYR A 39 -11.46 0.21 13.58
C TYR A 39 -11.13 1.63 13.13
N LEU A 40 -11.72 2.12 12.03
CA LEU A 40 -11.38 3.42 11.45
C LEU A 40 -11.66 4.58 12.43
N PRO A 41 -12.83 4.68 13.09
CA PRO A 41 -13.11 5.80 14.00
C PRO A 41 -12.05 5.98 15.10
N LYS A 42 -11.52 4.86 15.63
CA LYS A 42 -10.49 4.88 16.67
C LYS A 42 -9.18 5.52 16.18
N TYR A 43 -8.79 5.25 14.94
CA TYR A 43 -7.47 5.64 14.42
C TYR A 43 -7.50 6.89 13.51
N THR A 44 -8.66 7.29 13.01
CA THR A 44 -8.80 8.46 12.14
C THR A 44 -9.57 9.62 12.79
N GLY A 45 -10.33 9.36 13.87
CA GLY A 45 -11.25 10.33 14.46
C GLY A 45 -12.49 10.63 13.60
N ILE A 46 -12.67 9.92 12.47
CA ILE A 46 -13.82 10.10 11.58
C ILE A 46 -15.04 9.41 12.20
N LYS A 47 -16.21 10.03 12.05
CA LYS A 47 -17.46 9.47 12.55
C LYS A 47 -17.75 8.09 11.93
N ARG A 48 -18.31 7.19 12.74
CA ARG A 48 -18.57 5.80 12.35
C ARG A 48 -19.41 5.69 11.09
N ASP A 49 -20.50 6.42 11.00
CA ASP A 49 -21.38 6.48 9.83
C ASP A 49 -20.62 6.81 8.53
N ILE A 50 -19.68 7.74 8.57
CA ILE A 50 -18.81 8.09 7.43
C ILE A 50 -17.83 6.95 7.11
N CYS A 51 -17.21 6.34 8.13
CA CYS A 51 -16.35 5.17 7.94
C CYS A 51 -17.12 3.99 7.31
N MET A 52 -18.41 3.86 7.61
CA MET A 52 -19.29 2.82 7.09
C MET A 52 -19.72 3.02 5.64
N ILE A 53 -19.34 4.12 4.99
CA ILE A 53 -19.54 4.34 3.55
C ILE A 53 -18.23 4.46 2.76
N ALA A 54 -17.07 4.45 3.43
CA ALA A 54 -15.76 4.57 2.78
C ALA A 54 -15.47 3.38 1.83
N ALA A 55 -14.83 3.63 0.68
CA ALA A 55 -14.52 2.58 -0.30
C ALA A 55 -13.23 1.81 0.06
N LEU A 56 -13.29 0.88 1.03
CA LEU A 56 -12.15 0.03 1.39
C LEU A 56 -11.80 -1.03 0.33
N ARG A 57 -12.69 -1.25 -0.65
CA ARG A 57 -12.60 -2.28 -1.69
C ARG A 57 -11.41 -2.11 -2.63
N GLU A 58 -10.85 -0.90 -2.71
CA GLU A 58 -9.69 -0.61 -3.56
C GLU A 58 -8.38 -1.14 -2.98
N TYR A 59 -8.35 -1.47 -1.69
CA TYR A 59 -7.20 -2.07 -1.01
C TYR A 59 -7.24 -3.60 -1.12
N GLY A 60 -7.38 -4.14 -2.33
CA GLY A 60 -7.58 -5.58 -2.55
C GLY A 60 -6.31 -6.43 -2.50
N ALA A 61 -5.12 -5.80 -2.54
CA ALA A 61 -3.84 -6.51 -2.56
C ALA A 61 -2.71 -5.65 -1.98
N ALA A 62 -1.74 -6.30 -1.33
CA ALA A 62 -0.52 -5.64 -0.86
C ALA A 62 0.44 -5.24 -1.99
N LYS A 63 0.30 -5.89 -3.16
CA LYS A 63 1.06 -5.60 -4.39
C LYS A 63 0.25 -4.66 -5.28
N GLU A 64 0.81 -3.48 -5.55
CA GLU A 64 0.21 -2.54 -6.50
C GLU A 64 0.56 -2.96 -7.95
N PRO A 65 -0.42 -3.03 -8.87
CA PRO A 65 -0.16 -3.27 -10.28
C PRO A 65 0.76 -2.21 -10.88
N ILE A 66 1.80 -2.65 -11.61
CA ILE A 66 2.81 -1.74 -12.17
C ILE A 66 2.18 -0.78 -13.20
N GLU A 67 1.09 -1.19 -13.85
CA GLU A 67 0.33 -0.40 -14.81
C GLU A 67 -0.28 0.83 -14.14
N ARG A 68 -0.80 0.70 -12.90
CA ARG A 68 -1.36 1.83 -12.14
C ARG A 68 -0.28 2.81 -11.71
N ILE A 69 0.86 2.29 -11.26
CA ILE A 69 2.03 3.11 -10.91
C ILE A 69 2.53 3.88 -12.14
N ASN A 70 2.67 3.19 -13.28
CA ASN A 70 3.09 3.80 -14.54
C ASN A 70 2.09 4.85 -15.03
N PHE A 71 0.79 4.60 -14.88
CA PHE A 71 -0.25 5.58 -15.22
C PHE A 71 -0.09 6.87 -14.39
N GLN A 72 0.07 6.74 -13.07
CA GLN A 72 0.29 7.90 -12.18
C GLN A 72 1.58 8.65 -12.53
N ARG A 73 2.69 7.92 -12.75
CA ARG A 73 3.98 8.52 -13.20
C ARG A 73 3.79 9.31 -14.48
N ASN A 74 3.11 8.74 -15.47
CA ASN A 74 2.90 9.36 -16.77
C ASN A 74 2.04 10.63 -16.67
N LEU A 75 1.04 10.65 -15.77
CA LEU A 75 0.29 11.88 -15.47
C LEU A 75 1.20 12.96 -14.89
N MET A 76 2.06 12.60 -13.93
CA MET A 76 2.99 13.56 -13.33
C MET A 76 4.01 14.12 -14.34
N ILE A 77 4.47 13.30 -15.29
CA ILE A 77 5.31 13.76 -16.41
C ILE A 77 4.52 14.69 -17.32
N LYS A 78 3.30 14.29 -17.72
CA LYS A 78 2.43 15.07 -18.62
C LYS A 78 2.15 16.48 -18.08
N TYR A 79 1.94 16.62 -16.77
CA TYR A 79 1.66 17.91 -16.13
C TYR A 79 2.92 18.64 -15.65
N GLY A 80 4.12 18.15 -15.98
CA GLY A 80 5.38 18.86 -15.71
C GLY A 80 5.88 18.76 -14.27
N TYR A 81 5.28 17.90 -13.42
CA TYR A 81 5.77 17.66 -12.06
C TYR A 81 7.04 16.81 -12.03
N ILE A 82 7.21 15.92 -13.01
CA ILE A 82 8.41 15.11 -13.19
C ILE A 82 9.02 15.47 -14.55
N LYS A 83 10.27 15.95 -14.55
CA LYS A 83 10.96 16.44 -15.75
C LYS A 83 11.50 15.32 -16.65
N THR A 84 11.77 14.14 -16.07
CA THR A 84 12.45 13.03 -16.76
C THR A 84 11.67 11.74 -16.59
N ASN A 85 11.70 10.88 -17.61
CA ASN A 85 11.11 9.55 -17.52
C ASN A 85 12.00 8.63 -16.65
N THR A 86 11.98 8.84 -15.34
CA THR A 86 12.78 8.07 -14.39
C THR A 86 12.15 6.67 -14.20
N PRO A 87 12.93 5.58 -14.37
CA PRO A 87 12.44 4.23 -14.07
C PRO A 87 12.11 4.12 -12.57
N ILE A 88 10.90 3.66 -12.27
CA ILE A 88 10.39 3.52 -10.90
C ILE A 88 10.56 2.09 -10.38
N GLU A 89 10.92 1.16 -11.26
CA GLU A 89 11.11 -0.26 -11.00
C GLU A 89 12.19 -0.48 -9.94
N HIS A 90 13.21 0.38 -9.89
CA HIS A 90 14.27 0.32 -8.87
C HIS A 90 13.79 0.72 -7.47
N MET A 91 12.65 1.39 -7.36
CA MET A 91 12.07 1.81 -6.08
C MET A 91 11.08 0.80 -5.52
N ILE A 92 10.74 -0.24 -6.29
CA ILE A 92 9.70 -1.20 -5.97
C ILE A 92 10.35 -2.57 -5.82
N ASP A 93 10.27 -3.12 -4.62
CA ASP A 93 10.82 -4.44 -4.33
C ASP A 93 9.79 -5.33 -3.65
N TYR A 94 9.14 -6.17 -4.46
CA TYR A 94 8.15 -7.13 -3.99
C TYR A 94 8.76 -8.42 -3.43
N GLN A 95 10.10 -8.58 -3.40
CA GLN A 95 10.72 -9.79 -2.86
C GLN A 95 10.43 -10.00 -1.36
N TYR A 96 10.01 -8.95 -0.67
CA TYR A 96 9.70 -8.97 0.76
C TYR A 96 8.23 -9.31 1.07
N LEU A 97 7.38 -9.41 0.05
CA LEU A 97 6.03 -9.95 0.14
C LEU A 97 6.08 -11.49 0.18
N SER A 98 4.99 -12.15 0.59
CA SER A 98 4.91 -13.61 0.45
C SER A 98 4.86 -14.00 -1.02
N GLN A 99 5.53 -15.10 -1.37
CA GLN A 99 5.54 -15.67 -2.72
C GLN A 99 4.34 -16.57 -2.94
#